data_AF-A0A1F5X633-F1
#
_entry.id   AF-A0A1F5X633-F1
#
_cell.length_a   1.000
_cell.length_b   1.000
_cell.length_c   1.000
_cell.angle_alpha   90.00
_cell.angle_beta   90.00
_cell.angle_gamma   90.00
#
_symmetry.space_group_name_H-M   'P 1'
#
loop_
_entity.id
_entity.type
_entity.pdbx_description
1 polymer ?
#
loop_
_entity_poly.entity_id
_entity_poly.type
_entity_poly.pdbx_seq_one_letter_code
_entity_poly.pdbx_strand_id
1 'polypeptide(L)'
;MQNHNSKLYITNSLYLLGIILFGLFLIFSPLAADAHVGIGTPLVPCGGEGEPCNVCHLYELAHNVIDFLLWGLATPLLVIAILVGGIYWLISGGSEQKIERGKEILTSAIIGFLIAFGAWIIINTILDTLAFKNPFYGTLWTNTDFCKNSPFVTGGAGISAPTTSTKPGATPITQQRCPTCTNLGNFPVKPGSCKASAQGQTCQVDSELNTKLSSLNAAIIGDGKTGYWQVTETWPPTVNHKNSCHNAGTCVDANLLGSARGSTNDIKYFIQKSEAAGLRPVYEVQNDVRKDQLLKAGVPSGKVITVPGINAEHFSVYKN
;
A
#
# COMPACT_ATOMS: atom_id res chain seq x y z
N MET A 1 23.91 -11.69 -61.37
CA MET A 1 24.00 -10.27 -60.98
C MET A 1 23.12 -10.07 -59.74
N GLN A 2 23.70 -10.09 -58.53
CA GLN A 2 22.93 -9.81 -57.30
C GLN A 2 22.60 -8.32 -57.26
N ASN A 3 21.31 -8.00 -57.26
CA ASN A 3 20.75 -6.66 -57.34
C ASN A 3 21.21 -5.80 -56.15
N HIS A 4 22.08 -4.82 -56.40
CA HIS A 4 22.63 -3.89 -55.39
C HIS A 4 21.54 -3.17 -54.59
N ASN A 5 20.32 -3.02 -55.14
CA ASN A 5 19.21 -2.40 -54.44
C ASN A 5 18.70 -3.24 -53.28
N SER A 6 18.75 -4.59 -53.37
CA SER A 6 18.27 -5.49 -52.30
C SER A 6 19.08 -5.36 -51.01
N LYS A 7 20.40 -5.17 -51.10
CA LYS A 7 21.25 -4.99 -49.91
C LYS A 7 20.94 -3.70 -49.16
N LEU A 8 20.59 -2.63 -49.89
CA LEU A 8 20.28 -1.32 -49.30
C LEU A 8 18.95 -1.33 -48.52
N TYR A 9 17.92 -2.01 -49.05
CA TYR A 9 16.64 -2.18 -48.35
C TYR A 9 16.77 -3.02 -47.08
N ILE A 10 17.59 -4.08 -47.10
CA ILE A 10 17.79 -4.95 -45.94
C ILE A 10 18.53 -4.21 -44.82
N THR A 11 19.57 -3.43 -45.14
CA THR A 11 20.31 -2.64 -44.14
C THR A 11 19.46 -1.51 -43.54
N ASN A 12 18.62 -0.83 -44.33
CA ASN A 12 17.70 0.19 -43.80
C ASN A 12 16.58 -0.42 -42.94
N SER A 13 16.09 -1.60 -43.30
CA SER A 13 15.06 -2.31 -42.52
C SER A 13 15.61 -2.77 -41.16
N LEU A 14 16.85 -3.28 -41.10
CA LEU A 14 17.52 -3.64 -39.85
C LEU A 14 17.76 -2.44 -38.93
N TYR A 15 18.13 -1.28 -39.49
CA TYR A 15 18.30 -0.04 -38.72
C TYR A 15 16.97 0.47 -38.17
N LEU A 16 15.90 0.45 -38.97
CA LEU A 16 14.56 0.83 -38.51
C LEU A 16 14.06 -0.10 -37.40
N LEU A 17 14.29 -1.41 -37.53
CA LEU A 17 13.96 -2.39 -36.50
C LEU A 17 14.71 -2.10 -35.19
N GLY A 18 16.00 -1.79 -35.27
CA GLY A 18 16.82 -1.43 -34.12
C GLY A 18 16.32 -0.17 -33.41
N ILE A 19 15.89 0.85 -34.16
CA ILE A 19 15.33 2.10 -33.61
C ILE A 19 13.96 1.84 -32.95
N ILE A 20 13.11 0.99 -33.55
CA ILE A 20 11.81 0.63 -32.98
C ILE A 20 12.00 -0.17 -31.69
N LEU A 21 12.93 -1.11 -31.66
CA LEU A 21 13.25 -1.90 -30.46
C LEU A 21 13.86 -1.04 -29.35
N PHE A 22 14.75 -0.12 -29.69
CA PHE A 22 15.34 0.84 -28.74
C PHE A 22 14.30 1.85 -28.24
N GLY A 23 13.39 2.30 -29.11
CA GLY A 23 12.26 3.17 -28.74
C GLY A 23 11.27 2.46 -27.82
N LEU A 24 10.91 1.20 -28.10
CA LEU A 24 10.10 0.36 -27.20
C LEU A 24 10.80 0.14 -25.86
N PHE A 25 12.12 -0.12 -25.86
CA PHE A 25 12.90 -0.24 -24.64
C PHE A 25 12.88 1.06 -23.82
N LEU A 26 13.03 2.22 -24.46
CA LEU A 26 12.99 3.52 -23.78
C LEU A 26 11.59 3.90 -23.28
N ILE A 27 10.52 3.48 -23.96
CA ILE A 27 9.12 3.73 -23.55
C ILE A 27 8.68 2.78 -22.43
N PHE A 28 9.18 1.54 -22.41
CA PHE A 28 8.92 0.57 -21.34
C PHE A 28 9.91 0.66 -20.16
N SER A 29 11.07 1.32 -20.33
CA SER A 29 12.05 1.51 -19.26
C SER A 29 11.57 2.32 -18.03
N PRO A 30 10.71 3.35 -18.15
CA PRO A 30 10.21 4.08 -16.99
C PRO A 30 9.10 3.28 -16.29
N LEU A 31 8.45 2.34 -16.99
CA LEU A 31 7.48 1.44 -16.38
C LEU A 31 8.19 0.32 -15.61
N ALA A 32 9.41 -0.07 -15.98
CA ALA A 32 10.20 -1.07 -15.26
C ALA A 32 10.90 -0.54 -13.99
N ALA A 33 10.95 0.78 -13.78
CA ALA A 33 11.50 1.37 -12.56
C ALA A 33 10.55 1.22 -11.35
N ASP A 34 9.23 1.13 -11.60
CA ASP A 34 8.20 0.89 -10.57
C ASP A 34 7.33 -0.35 -10.85
N ALA A 35 7.49 -1.05 -11.98
CA ALA A 35 6.91 -2.38 -12.16
C ALA A 35 7.73 -3.39 -11.37
N HIS A 36 7.29 -3.64 -10.14
CA HIS A 36 7.68 -4.81 -9.40
C HIS A 36 7.24 -6.05 -10.20
N VAL A 37 8.09 -6.56 -11.11
CA VAL A 37 7.99 -7.95 -11.61
C VAL A 37 8.52 -8.94 -10.56
N GLY A 38 8.96 -8.42 -9.41
CA GLY A 38 9.31 -9.19 -8.24
C GLY A 38 8.07 -9.68 -7.52
N ILE A 39 8.01 -10.99 -7.33
CA ILE A 39 7.24 -11.71 -6.31
C ILE A 39 7.73 -11.17 -4.94
N GLY A 40 7.39 -9.93 -4.60
CA GLY A 40 7.88 -9.21 -3.43
C GLY A 40 7.28 -9.74 -2.12
N THR A 41 6.24 -10.56 -2.26
CA THR A 41 5.56 -11.27 -1.18
C THR A 41 5.67 -12.78 -1.43
N PRO A 42 5.97 -13.60 -0.41
CA PRO A 42 5.92 -15.05 -0.55
C PRO A 42 4.50 -15.47 -0.99
N LEU A 43 4.42 -16.40 -1.95
CA LEU A 43 3.14 -16.85 -2.49
C LEU A 43 2.21 -17.35 -1.37
N VAL A 44 2.78 -18.11 -0.43
CA VAL A 44 2.11 -18.53 0.81
C VAL A 44 2.51 -17.58 1.94
N PRO A 45 1.59 -16.78 2.50
CA PRO A 45 1.91 -15.74 3.49
C PRO A 45 2.02 -16.25 4.93
N CYS A 46 1.80 -17.54 5.20
CA CYS A 46 1.76 -18.13 6.55
C CYS A 46 2.32 -19.55 6.59
N GLY A 47 2.46 -20.13 7.79
CA GLY A 47 2.89 -21.53 7.98
C GLY A 47 4.32 -21.73 8.49
N GLY A 48 4.99 -20.66 8.95
CA GLY A 48 6.27 -20.72 9.66
C GLY A 48 6.11 -20.89 11.18
N GLU A 49 7.22 -21.07 11.89
CA GLU A 49 7.23 -21.11 13.35
C GLU A 49 6.70 -19.77 13.91
N GLY A 50 5.55 -19.80 14.58
CA GLY A 50 4.92 -18.62 15.19
C GLY A 50 3.86 -17.90 14.34
N GLU A 51 3.64 -18.30 13.08
CA GLU A 51 2.69 -17.64 12.17
C GLU A 51 1.56 -18.58 11.71
N PRO A 52 0.53 -18.82 12.55
CA PRO A 52 -0.58 -19.69 12.21
C PRO A 52 -1.42 -19.12 11.06
N CYS A 53 -1.72 -19.97 10.07
CA CYS A 53 -2.59 -19.60 8.96
C CYS A 53 -4.03 -19.31 9.42
N ASN A 54 -4.63 -18.26 8.87
CA ASN A 54 -6.02 -17.88 9.12
C ASN A 54 -6.73 -17.62 7.78
N VAL A 55 -8.02 -17.28 7.83
CA VAL A 55 -8.83 -17.02 6.62
C VAL A 55 -8.39 -15.77 5.85
N CYS A 56 -7.72 -14.82 6.51
CA CYS A 56 -7.14 -13.65 5.85
C CYS A 56 -5.89 -14.03 5.03
N HIS A 57 -5.05 -14.91 5.56
CA HIS A 57 -3.92 -15.46 4.82
C HIS A 57 -4.37 -16.26 3.57
N LEU A 58 -5.58 -16.83 3.56
CA LEU A 58 -6.17 -17.43 2.36
C LEU A 58 -6.55 -16.39 1.30
N TYR A 59 -7.08 -15.23 1.72
CA TYR A 59 -7.38 -14.12 0.82
C TYR A 59 -6.10 -13.52 0.22
N GLU A 60 -5.07 -13.32 1.05
CA GLU A 60 -3.76 -12.86 0.61
C GLU A 60 -3.08 -13.84 -0.36
N LEU A 61 -3.18 -15.15 -0.09
CA LEU A 61 -2.73 -16.18 -1.02
C LEU A 61 -3.44 -16.06 -2.38
N ALA A 62 -4.77 -15.92 -2.38
CA ALA A 62 -5.53 -15.76 -3.62
C ALA A 62 -5.11 -14.49 -4.39
N HIS A 63 -4.84 -13.40 -3.67
CA HIS A 63 -4.31 -12.17 -4.23
C HIS A 63 -2.94 -12.38 -4.88
N ASN A 64 -1.98 -12.94 -4.13
CA ASN A 64 -0.64 -13.24 -4.61
C ASN A 64 -0.65 -14.17 -5.83
N VAL A 65 -1.54 -15.18 -5.86
CA VAL A 65 -1.67 -16.11 -6.98
C VAL A 65 -2.15 -15.41 -8.24
N ILE A 66 -3.20 -14.60 -8.16
CA ILE A 66 -3.73 -13.92 -9.35
C ILE A 66 -2.73 -12.88 -9.86
N ASP A 67 -2.07 -12.15 -8.97
CA ASP A 67 -1.04 -11.18 -9.37
C ASP A 67 0.17 -11.88 -9.99
N PHE A 68 0.59 -13.02 -9.44
CA PHE A 68 1.62 -13.85 -10.06
C PHE A 68 1.20 -14.34 -11.45
N LEU A 69 -0.04 -14.83 -11.61
CA LEU A 69 -0.52 -15.33 -12.90
C LEU A 69 -0.67 -14.21 -13.93
N LEU A 70 -1.20 -13.06 -13.54
CA LEU A 70 -1.45 -11.96 -14.46
C LEU A 70 -0.19 -11.15 -14.75
N TRP A 71 0.43 -10.60 -13.71
CA TRP A 71 1.59 -9.71 -13.82
C TRP A 71 2.92 -10.47 -13.89
N GLY A 72 3.04 -11.58 -13.14
CA GLY A 72 4.26 -12.39 -13.12
C GLY A 72 4.41 -13.33 -14.33
N LEU A 73 3.31 -13.78 -14.93
CA LEU A 73 3.33 -14.78 -16.00
C LEU A 73 2.67 -14.32 -17.30
N ALA A 74 1.40 -13.89 -17.27
CA ALA A 74 0.65 -13.56 -18.48
C ALA A 74 1.20 -12.31 -19.20
N THR A 75 1.58 -11.25 -18.46
CA THR A 75 2.16 -10.04 -19.05
C THR A 75 3.50 -10.31 -19.74
N PRO A 76 4.49 -10.98 -19.12
CA PRO A 76 5.72 -11.36 -19.82
C PRO A 76 5.48 -12.25 -21.05
N LEU A 77 4.57 -13.23 -20.94
CA LEU A 77 4.23 -14.10 -22.07
C LEU A 77 3.58 -13.32 -23.22
N LEU A 78 2.71 -12.36 -22.93
CA LEU A 78 2.13 -11.46 -23.92
C LEU A 78 3.23 -10.69 -24.67
N VAL A 79 4.19 -10.11 -23.94
CA VAL A 79 5.31 -9.37 -24.55
C VAL A 79 6.12 -10.28 -25.47
N ILE A 80 6.47 -11.49 -25.02
CA ILE A 80 7.20 -12.47 -25.85
C ILE A 80 6.40 -12.85 -27.09
N ALA A 81 5.10 -13.13 -26.95
CA ALA A 81 4.26 -13.49 -28.07
C ALA A 81 4.11 -12.36 -29.09
N ILE A 82 4.00 -11.11 -28.64
CA ILE A 82 3.98 -9.93 -29.51
C ILE A 82 5.30 -9.79 -30.28
N LEU A 83 6.44 -9.97 -29.60
CA LEU A 83 7.75 -9.94 -30.25
C LEU A 83 7.88 -11.05 -31.30
N VAL A 84 7.53 -12.29 -30.96
CA VAL A 84 7.61 -13.43 -31.88
C VAL A 84 6.67 -13.24 -33.07
N GLY A 85 5.41 -12.88 -32.83
CA GLY A 85 4.42 -12.65 -33.88
C GLY A 85 4.81 -11.47 -34.80
N GLY A 86 5.32 -10.39 -34.21
CA GLY A 86 5.85 -9.24 -34.93
C GLY A 86 7.06 -9.60 -35.81
N ILE A 87 8.02 -10.36 -35.28
CA ILE A 87 9.17 -10.84 -36.05
C ILE A 87 8.72 -11.71 -37.22
N TYR A 88 7.85 -12.69 -36.99
CA TYR A 88 7.30 -13.56 -38.05
C TYR A 88 6.64 -12.74 -39.18
N TRP A 89 5.92 -11.69 -38.81
CA TRP A 89 5.26 -10.82 -39.78
C TRP A 89 6.27 -9.98 -40.59
N LEU A 90 7.29 -9.41 -39.94
CA LEU A 90 8.30 -8.57 -40.58
C LEU A 90 9.26 -9.35 -41.50
N ILE A 91 9.65 -10.57 -41.12
CA ILE A 91 10.54 -11.43 -41.93
C ILE A 91 9.80 -12.27 -42.97
N SER A 92 8.50 -12.03 -43.16
CA SER A 92 7.65 -12.83 -44.04
C SER A 92 8.08 -12.76 -45.50
N GLY A 93 8.67 -11.65 -45.95
CA GLY A 93 9.15 -11.48 -47.32
C GLY A 93 8.07 -11.67 -48.39
N GLY A 94 6.79 -11.42 -48.03
CA GLY A 94 5.64 -11.66 -48.91
C GLY A 94 5.06 -13.08 -48.87
N SER A 95 5.61 -13.98 -48.06
CA SER A 95 5.01 -15.31 -47.83
C SER A 95 3.73 -15.17 -47.02
N GLU A 96 2.59 -15.47 -47.65
CA GLU A 96 1.26 -15.45 -47.01
C GLU A 96 1.21 -16.32 -45.75
N GLN A 97 1.80 -17.51 -45.81
CA GLN A 97 1.85 -18.45 -44.68
C GLN A 97 2.53 -17.84 -43.43
N LYS A 98 3.63 -17.10 -43.60
CA LYS A 98 4.33 -16.46 -42.48
C LYS A 98 3.57 -15.25 -41.94
N ILE A 99 2.90 -14.50 -42.82
CA ILE A 99 2.04 -13.38 -42.43
C ILE A 99 0.87 -13.89 -41.60
N GLU A 100 0.21 -14.95 -42.06
CA GLU A 100 -0.91 -15.57 -41.37
C GLU A 100 -0.49 -16.08 -39.99
N ARG A 101 0.65 -16.79 -39.91
CA ARG A 101 1.16 -17.29 -38.63
C ARG A 101 1.51 -16.16 -37.65
N GLY A 102 2.13 -15.08 -38.11
CA GLY A 102 2.43 -13.92 -37.27
C GLY A 102 1.17 -13.26 -36.72
N LYS A 103 0.15 -13.10 -37.56
CA LYS A 103 -1.17 -12.58 -37.15
C LYS A 103 -1.86 -13.48 -36.14
N GLU A 104 -1.85 -14.80 -36.36
CA GLU A 104 -2.44 -15.79 -35.45
C GLU A 104 -1.80 -15.70 -34.06
N ILE A 105 -0.47 -15.66 -33.96
CA ILE A 105 0.24 -15.52 -32.69
C ILE A 105 -0.17 -14.23 -31.97
N LEU A 106 -0.22 -13.11 -32.71
CA LEU A 106 -0.62 -11.81 -32.15
C LEU A 106 -2.05 -11.81 -31.64
N THR A 107 -3.01 -12.28 -32.45
CA THR A 107 -4.42 -12.28 -32.07
C THR A 107 -4.69 -13.25 -30.92
N SER A 108 -4.11 -14.45 -30.93
CA SER A 108 -4.23 -15.40 -29.83
C SER A 108 -3.67 -14.86 -28.52
N ALA A 109 -2.50 -14.22 -28.55
CA ALA A 109 -1.89 -13.62 -27.36
C ALA A 109 -2.74 -12.48 -26.79
N ILE A 110 -3.23 -11.58 -27.65
CA ILE A 110 -4.09 -10.46 -27.25
C ILE A 110 -5.40 -10.97 -26.66
N ILE A 111 -6.07 -11.91 -27.33
CA ILE A 111 -7.34 -12.47 -26.85
C ILE A 111 -7.14 -13.18 -25.51
N GLY A 112 -6.09 -13.99 -25.37
CA GLY A 112 -5.78 -14.68 -24.11
C GLY A 112 -5.54 -13.69 -22.96
N PHE A 113 -4.77 -12.63 -23.20
CA PHE A 113 -4.53 -11.61 -22.19
C PHE A 113 -5.81 -10.82 -21.83
N LEU A 114 -6.64 -10.46 -22.82
CA LEU A 114 -7.90 -9.77 -22.59
C LEU A 114 -8.86 -10.60 -21.73
N ILE A 115 -8.90 -11.92 -21.92
CA ILE A 115 -9.70 -12.82 -21.08
C ILE A 115 -9.17 -12.80 -19.64
N ALA A 116 -7.86 -12.94 -19.43
CA ALA A 116 -7.26 -12.94 -18.10
C ALA A 116 -7.46 -11.59 -17.38
N PHE A 117 -7.23 -10.48 -18.09
CA PHE A 117 -7.43 -9.13 -17.57
C PHE A 117 -8.92 -8.83 -17.31
N GLY A 118 -9.81 -9.28 -18.19
CA GLY A 118 -11.26 -9.17 -18.01
C GLY A 118 -11.75 -9.91 -16.77
N ALA A 119 -11.24 -11.12 -16.51
CA ALA A 119 -11.55 -11.86 -15.29
C ALA A 119 -11.12 -11.09 -14.03
N TRP A 120 -9.93 -10.48 -14.04
CA TRP A 120 -9.45 -9.64 -12.94
C TRP A 120 -10.37 -8.42 -12.70
N ILE A 121 -10.85 -7.76 -13.76
CA ILE A 121 -11.82 -6.66 -13.66
C ILE A 121 -13.15 -7.14 -13.07
N ILE A 122 -13.67 -8.27 -13.53
CA ILE A 122 -14.94 -8.82 -13.05
C ILE A 122 -14.86 -9.12 -11.55
N ILE A 123 -13.79 -9.79 -11.10
CA ILE A 123 -13.56 -10.07 -9.68
C ILE A 123 -13.53 -8.76 -8.88
N ASN A 124 -12.78 -7.76 -9.35
CA ASN A 124 -12.72 -6.46 -8.70
C ASN A 124 -14.11 -5.80 -8.60
N THR A 125 -14.89 -5.89 -9.68
CA THR A 125 -16.22 -5.27 -9.76
C THR A 125 -17.21 -5.97 -8.82
N ILE A 126 -17.22 -7.30 -8.78
CA ILE A 126 -18.09 -8.09 -7.90
C ILE A 126 -17.75 -7.81 -6.43
N LEU A 127 -16.46 -7.84 -6.08
CA LEU A 127 -16.03 -7.60 -4.71
C LEU A 127 -16.32 -6.15 -4.28
N ASP A 128 -16.09 -5.16 -5.14
CA ASP A 128 -16.38 -3.77 -4.82
C ASP A 128 -17.90 -3.50 -4.65
N THR A 129 -18.70 -4.01 -5.59
CA THR A 129 -20.16 -3.79 -5.59
C THR A 129 -20.87 -4.53 -4.46
N LEU A 130 -20.52 -5.80 -4.21
CA LEU A 130 -21.22 -6.66 -3.24
C LEU A 130 -20.59 -6.62 -1.85
N ALA A 131 -19.28 -6.49 -1.74
CA ALA A 131 -18.59 -6.48 -0.45
C ALA A 131 -18.29 -5.07 0.07
N PHE A 132 -18.02 -4.08 -0.81
CA PHE A 132 -17.53 -2.75 -0.42
C PHE A 132 -18.42 -1.56 -0.79
N LYS A 133 -19.73 -1.71 -1.02
CA LYS A 133 -20.74 -0.61 -1.07
C LYS A 133 -20.40 0.65 -1.90
N ASN A 134 -19.41 0.68 -2.79
CA ASN A 134 -19.03 1.88 -3.57
C ASN A 134 -18.48 1.54 -4.97
N PRO A 135 -19.35 1.31 -5.97
CA PRO A 135 -18.98 0.76 -7.30
C PRO A 135 -18.07 1.63 -8.19
N PHE A 136 -17.64 2.80 -7.72
CA PHE A 136 -16.79 3.74 -8.47
C PHE A 136 -15.67 4.38 -7.62
N TYR A 137 -15.56 4.02 -6.33
CA TYR A 137 -14.55 4.54 -5.41
C TYR A 137 -14.01 3.48 -4.44
N GLY A 138 -14.24 2.19 -4.72
CA GLY A 138 -13.73 1.09 -3.93
C GLY A 138 -12.22 0.95 -4.02
N THR A 139 -11.62 0.62 -2.89
CA THR A 139 -10.27 0.04 -2.87
C THR A 139 -10.25 -1.20 -3.77
N LEU A 140 -9.28 -1.28 -4.69
CA LEU A 140 -9.04 -2.47 -5.49
C LEU A 140 -9.08 -3.72 -4.60
N TRP A 141 -9.57 -4.86 -5.06
CA TRP A 141 -9.55 -6.12 -4.28
C TRP A 141 -8.11 -6.52 -3.85
N THR A 142 -7.10 -5.91 -4.49
CA THR A 142 -5.69 -5.93 -4.09
C THR A 142 -5.42 -5.26 -2.75
N ASN A 143 -6.39 -4.55 -2.19
CA ASN A 143 -6.33 -3.96 -0.86
C ASN A 143 -6.77 -4.99 0.18
N THR A 144 -5.80 -5.44 0.98
CA THR A 144 -6.00 -6.41 2.06
C THR A 144 -6.37 -5.73 3.38
N ASP A 145 -6.69 -4.43 3.42
CA ASP A 145 -7.01 -3.70 4.65
C ASP A 145 -8.30 -4.21 5.32
N PHE A 146 -9.19 -4.88 4.57
CA PHE A 146 -10.30 -5.63 5.16
C PHE A 146 -9.81 -6.71 6.12
N CYS A 147 -8.71 -7.40 5.78
CA CYS A 147 -8.12 -8.44 6.62
C CYS A 147 -7.52 -7.88 7.91
N LYS A 148 -6.95 -6.68 7.87
CA LYS A 148 -6.40 -5.99 9.06
C LYS A 148 -7.47 -5.63 10.11
N ASN A 149 -8.74 -5.58 9.70
CA ASN A 149 -9.87 -5.26 10.57
C ASN A 149 -10.85 -6.43 10.72
N SER A 150 -10.52 -7.61 10.20
CA SER A 150 -11.46 -8.73 10.21
C SER A 150 -11.52 -9.37 11.61
N PRO A 151 -12.71 -9.78 12.08
CA PRO A 151 -12.86 -10.43 13.38
C PRO A 151 -12.24 -11.84 13.44
N PHE A 152 -11.61 -12.30 12.35
CA PHE A 152 -11.07 -13.66 12.21
C PHE A 152 -9.55 -13.75 12.44
N VAL A 153 -8.86 -12.62 12.70
CA VAL A 153 -7.38 -12.57 12.83
C VAL A 153 -6.90 -12.98 14.24
N THR A 154 -7.77 -13.04 15.25
CA THR A 154 -7.38 -13.59 16.55
C THR A 154 -7.20 -15.10 16.45
N GLY A 155 -5.94 -15.52 16.41
CA GLY A 155 -5.55 -16.93 16.42
C GLY A 155 -6.22 -17.69 17.57
N GLY A 156 -6.76 -18.87 17.23
CA GLY A 156 -6.85 -20.03 18.12
C GLY A 156 -7.46 -19.81 19.50
N ALA A 157 -8.76 -19.55 19.60
CA ALA A 157 -9.60 -20.11 20.66
C ALA A 157 -11.07 -20.05 20.25
N GLY A 158 -11.68 -21.23 20.10
CA GLY A 158 -13.08 -21.50 20.40
C GLY A 158 -14.14 -20.63 19.73
N ILE A 159 -15.00 -21.32 18.97
CA ILE A 159 -16.40 -20.90 18.83
C ILE A 159 -16.96 -20.69 20.25
N SER A 160 -17.05 -19.44 20.71
CA SER A 160 -18.01 -19.08 21.74
C SER A 160 -19.23 -18.53 21.04
N ALA A 161 -20.26 -19.37 20.98
CA ALA A 161 -21.59 -19.07 20.50
C ALA A 161 -22.21 -17.88 21.29
N PRO A 162 -23.27 -17.24 20.76
CA PRO A 162 -23.74 -15.94 21.22
C PRO A 162 -24.52 -16.08 22.53
N THR A 163 -24.19 -15.29 23.55
CA THR A 163 -25.10 -15.06 24.67
C THR A 163 -26.04 -13.91 24.33
N THR A 164 -27.30 -14.29 24.16
CA THR A 164 -28.49 -13.45 23.98
C THR A 164 -28.75 -12.46 25.12
N SER A 165 -29.08 -11.24 24.69
CA SER A 165 -30.27 -10.45 25.08
C SER A 165 -30.44 -9.93 26.52
N THR A 166 -30.52 -8.60 26.64
CA THR A 166 -31.73 -7.80 27.00
C THR A 166 -31.33 -6.31 26.99
N LYS A 167 -32.08 -5.29 26.53
CA LYS A 167 -33.51 -5.02 26.33
C LYS A 167 -33.66 -3.84 25.31
N PRO A 168 -34.83 -3.66 24.64
CA PRO A 168 -35.01 -2.71 23.54
C PRO A 168 -35.37 -1.30 24.00
N GLY A 169 -34.91 -0.29 23.25
CA GLY A 169 -35.46 1.06 23.28
C GLY A 169 -34.43 2.19 23.39
N ALA A 170 -33.71 2.46 22.30
CA ALA A 170 -33.24 3.81 21.99
C ALA A 170 -32.88 3.90 20.49
N THR A 171 -33.51 4.84 19.81
CA THR A 171 -33.37 5.21 18.40
C THR A 171 -31.90 5.54 18.04
N PRO A 172 -31.41 5.26 16.82
CA PRO A 172 -29.99 5.33 16.50
C PRO A 172 -29.55 6.77 16.22
N ILE A 173 -28.65 7.30 17.06
CA ILE A 173 -27.89 8.52 16.78
C ILE A 173 -26.47 8.15 16.35
N THR A 174 -26.29 8.13 15.03
CA THR A 174 -25.11 8.49 14.24
C THR A 174 -23.72 8.56 14.91
N GLN A 175 -22.84 7.71 14.37
CA GLN A 175 -21.37 7.82 14.25
C GLN A 175 -20.50 7.64 15.51
N GLN A 176 -20.24 6.37 15.84
CA GLN A 176 -19.00 6.00 16.52
C GLN A 176 -18.11 5.23 15.53
N ARG A 177 -17.22 5.96 14.84
CA ARG A 177 -16.27 5.40 13.84
C ARG A 177 -15.04 4.71 14.47
N CYS A 178 -15.00 4.58 15.80
CA CYS A 178 -13.95 3.85 16.50
C CYS A 178 -14.55 3.01 17.64
N PRO A 179 -14.96 1.76 17.38
CA PRO A 179 -15.62 0.89 18.36
C PRO A 179 -14.68 0.43 19.48
N THR A 180 -13.37 0.43 19.24
CA THR A 180 -12.30 0.01 20.16
C THR A 180 -11.59 1.19 20.83
N CYS A 181 -12.05 2.42 20.59
CA CYS A 181 -11.40 3.60 21.14
C CYS A 181 -11.54 3.66 22.67
N THR A 182 -10.43 3.99 23.31
CA THR A 182 -10.31 4.19 24.75
C THR A 182 -9.71 5.55 25.02
N ASN A 183 -9.99 6.11 26.19
CA ASN A 183 -9.39 7.37 26.62
C ASN A 183 -7.87 7.25 26.64
N LEU A 184 -7.18 8.31 26.21
CA LEU A 184 -5.73 8.31 26.10
C LEU A 184 -5.07 7.92 27.43
N GLY A 185 -4.05 7.08 27.34
CA GLY A 185 -3.20 6.67 28.44
C GLY A 185 -2.28 7.78 28.92
N ASN A 186 -1.33 7.43 29.78
CA ASN A 186 -0.44 8.39 30.42
C ASN A 186 0.75 8.76 29.51
N PHE A 187 0.47 9.55 28.48
CA PHE A 187 1.47 10.16 27.60
C PHE A 187 1.14 11.61 27.28
N PRO A 188 2.11 12.44 26.87
CA PRO A 188 1.87 13.86 26.64
C PRO A 188 0.95 14.08 25.44
N VAL A 189 -0.11 14.87 25.63
CA VAL A 189 -1.09 15.21 24.59
C VAL A 189 -1.27 16.72 24.59
N LYS A 190 -1.17 17.33 23.41
CA LYS A 190 -1.38 18.76 23.24
C LYS A 190 -2.86 19.10 23.51
N PRO A 191 -3.16 20.17 24.27
CA PRO A 191 -4.54 20.64 24.39
C PRO A 191 -5.16 20.89 23.02
N GLY A 192 -6.39 20.38 22.81
CA GLY A 192 -7.10 20.50 21.54
C GLY A 192 -6.67 19.52 20.44
N SER A 193 -6.02 18.40 20.80
CA SER A 193 -5.64 17.35 19.83
C SER A 193 -6.83 16.56 19.25
N CYS A 194 -8.05 16.82 19.70
CA CYS A 194 -9.25 16.15 19.19
C CYS A 194 -10.45 17.09 19.27
N LYS A 195 -11.52 16.78 18.52
CA LYS A 195 -12.82 17.44 18.70
C LYS A 195 -13.51 16.88 19.94
N ALA A 196 -14.24 17.76 20.64
CA ALA A 196 -15.24 17.30 21.60
C ALA A 196 -16.31 16.48 20.84
N SER A 197 -16.56 15.23 21.26
CA SER A 197 -17.68 14.48 20.71
C SER A 197 -19.01 15.03 21.26
N ALA A 198 -20.12 14.76 20.57
CA ALA A 198 -21.47 15.15 21.00
C ALA A 198 -21.86 14.55 22.36
N GLN A 199 -21.10 13.57 22.86
CA GLN A 199 -21.28 12.86 24.12
C GLN A 199 -20.28 13.30 25.21
N GLY A 200 -19.53 14.38 25.00
CA GLY A 200 -18.55 14.89 25.98
C GLY A 200 -17.30 14.02 26.12
N GLN A 201 -16.99 13.19 25.11
CA GLN A 201 -15.82 12.31 25.14
C GLN A 201 -14.53 13.12 25.00
N THR A 202 -13.59 12.80 25.89
CA THR A 202 -12.18 13.21 25.85
C THR A 202 -11.47 12.58 24.66
N CYS A 203 -10.29 13.08 24.27
CA CYS A 203 -9.51 12.48 23.20
C CYS A 203 -9.33 10.97 23.40
N GLN A 204 -9.42 10.21 22.29
CA GLN A 204 -9.33 8.76 22.31
C GLN A 204 -8.50 8.24 21.13
N VAL A 205 -8.03 7.01 21.28
CA VAL A 205 -7.45 6.20 20.21
C VAL A 205 -7.83 4.74 20.43
N ASP A 206 -7.68 3.93 19.40
CA ASP A 206 -7.81 2.47 19.49
C ASP A 206 -7.03 1.91 20.69
N SER A 207 -7.65 1.00 21.45
CA SER A 207 -7.09 0.45 22.70
C SER A 207 -5.67 -0.14 22.58
N GLU A 208 -5.36 -0.78 21.46
CA GLU A 208 -4.05 -1.36 21.22
C GLU A 208 -3.04 -0.27 20.86
N LEU A 209 -3.42 0.70 20.03
CA LEU A 209 -2.60 1.90 19.78
C LEU A 209 -2.30 2.63 21.10
N ASN A 210 -3.28 2.77 21.97
CA ASN A 210 -3.15 3.41 23.28
C ASN A 210 -2.08 2.73 24.15
N THR A 211 -2.09 1.39 24.16
CA THR A 211 -1.13 0.57 24.90
C THR A 211 0.30 0.73 24.35
N LYS A 212 0.44 0.71 23.03
CA LYS A 212 1.73 0.90 22.34
C LYS A 212 2.29 2.31 22.56
N LEU A 213 1.45 3.35 22.48
CA LEU A 213 1.85 4.75 22.78
C LEU A 213 2.29 4.93 24.24
N SER A 214 1.62 4.27 25.18
CA SER A 214 2.04 4.26 26.59
C SER A 214 3.40 3.57 26.78
N SER A 215 3.64 2.48 26.06
CA SER A 215 4.93 1.77 26.07
C SER A 215 6.05 2.62 25.46
N LEU A 216 5.78 3.31 24.35
CA LEU A 216 6.68 4.30 23.76
C LEU A 216 7.04 5.40 24.77
N ASN A 217 6.03 5.97 25.44
CA ASN A 217 6.26 7.02 26.42
C ASN A 217 7.12 6.55 27.59
N ALA A 218 6.83 5.36 28.12
CA ALA A 218 7.62 4.76 29.19
C ALA A 218 9.08 4.55 28.78
N ALA A 219 9.33 4.06 27.55
CA ALA A 219 10.67 3.89 27.02
C ALA A 219 11.43 5.21 26.85
N ILE A 220 10.76 6.28 26.41
CA ILE A 220 11.36 7.61 26.25
C ILE A 220 11.69 8.24 27.61
N ILE A 221 10.79 8.08 28.60
CA ILE A 221 11.05 8.55 29.97
C ILE A 221 12.19 7.75 30.61
N GLY A 222 12.27 6.43 30.36
CA GLY A 222 13.37 5.59 30.81
C GLY A 222 14.75 6.06 30.35
N ASP A 223 14.83 6.71 29.18
CA ASP A 223 16.04 7.33 28.65
C ASP A 223 16.28 8.77 29.16
N GLY A 224 15.51 9.22 30.17
CA GLY A 224 15.62 10.56 30.77
C GLY A 224 15.02 11.69 29.94
N LYS A 225 14.20 11.39 28.92
CA LYS A 225 13.63 12.38 27.99
C LYS A 225 12.16 12.72 28.31
N THR A 226 11.89 13.17 29.54
CA THR A 226 10.54 13.58 29.95
C THR A 226 10.09 14.83 29.18
N GLY A 227 8.84 14.85 28.69
CA GLY A 227 8.30 15.98 27.92
C GLY A 227 8.94 16.18 26.55
N TYR A 228 9.59 15.15 26.01
CA TYR A 228 10.33 15.18 24.75
C TYR A 228 9.45 15.16 23.50
N TRP A 229 8.25 14.61 23.61
CA TRP A 229 7.30 14.47 22.52
C TRP A 229 5.89 14.70 23.05
N GLN A 230 4.96 14.93 22.14
CA GLN A 230 3.54 14.94 22.45
C GLN A 230 2.73 14.50 21.25
N VAL A 231 1.56 13.93 21.51
CA VAL A 231 0.51 13.74 20.54
C VAL A 231 -0.16 15.08 20.25
N THR A 232 -0.39 15.39 18.98
CA THR A 232 -0.98 16.65 18.51
C THR A 232 -2.29 16.47 17.74
N GLU A 233 -2.60 15.26 17.30
CA GLU A 233 -3.93 14.93 16.76
C GLU A 233 -4.30 13.47 17.04
N THR A 234 -5.55 13.26 17.45
CA THR A 234 -6.15 11.94 17.73
C THR A 234 -7.59 11.89 17.25
N TRP A 235 -8.28 10.80 17.57
CA TRP A 235 -9.73 10.72 17.40
C TRP A 235 -10.48 11.45 18.53
N PRO A 236 -11.63 12.09 18.25
CA PRO A 236 -12.13 12.44 16.92
C PRO A 236 -11.24 13.51 16.26
N PRO A 237 -10.96 13.40 14.95
CA PRO A 237 -10.00 14.28 14.28
C PRO A 237 -10.49 15.73 14.21
N THR A 238 -9.56 16.66 14.37
CA THR A 238 -9.83 18.11 14.36
C THR A 238 -10.06 18.63 12.95
N VAL A 239 -9.41 18.01 11.97
CA VAL A 239 -9.54 18.34 10.55
C VAL A 239 -9.87 17.09 9.74
N ASN A 240 -10.29 17.30 8.49
CA ASN A 240 -10.54 16.19 7.57
C ASN A 240 -9.21 15.72 6.99
N HIS A 241 -8.89 14.45 7.20
CA HIS A 241 -7.68 13.80 6.70
C HIS A 241 -7.96 12.94 5.46
N LYS A 242 -6.97 12.81 4.57
CA LYS A 242 -7.05 11.89 3.42
C LYS A 242 -7.04 10.41 3.85
N ASN A 243 -6.27 10.09 4.90
CA ASN A 243 -6.22 8.74 5.45
C ASN A 243 -7.37 8.54 6.45
N SER A 244 -8.06 7.40 6.33
CA SER A 244 -9.16 7.03 7.22
C SER A 244 -8.70 6.66 8.64
N CYS A 245 -7.41 6.43 8.88
CA CYS A 245 -6.89 6.01 10.18
C CYS A 245 -7.25 6.98 11.32
N HIS A 246 -7.28 8.29 11.05
CA HIS A 246 -7.69 9.31 12.03
C HIS A 246 -9.18 9.22 12.36
N ASN A 247 -10.01 8.79 11.40
CA ASN A 247 -11.42 8.52 11.63
C ASN A 247 -11.66 7.20 12.37
N ALA A 248 -10.75 6.24 12.22
CA ALA A 248 -10.76 4.94 12.88
C ALA A 248 -10.04 4.93 14.24
N GLY A 249 -9.35 6.02 14.61
CA GLY A 249 -8.55 6.10 15.84
C GLY A 249 -7.30 5.20 15.84
N THR A 250 -6.86 4.72 14.69
CA THR A 250 -5.72 3.78 14.54
C THR A 250 -4.39 4.47 14.19
N CYS A 251 -4.38 5.79 14.20
CA CYS A 251 -3.16 6.59 14.08
C CYS A 251 -3.27 7.87 14.91
N VAL A 252 -2.13 8.49 15.17
CA VAL A 252 -2.03 9.82 15.78
C VAL A 252 -0.99 10.64 15.05
N ASP A 253 -1.16 11.96 15.06
CA ASP A 253 -0.07 12.86 14.72
C ASP A 253 0.68 13.24 15.99
N ALA A 254 2.00 13.24 15.92
CA ALA A 254 2.89 13.50 17.05
C ALA A 254 4.00 14.47 16.66
N ASN A 255 4.47 15.23 17.64
CA ASN A 255 5.54 16.20 17.46
C ASN A 255 6.61 16.02 18.53
N LEU A 256 7.86 16.23 18.13
CA LEU A 256 8.97 16.43 19.05
C LEU A 256 8.95 17.86 19.60
N LEU A 257 9.42 18.04 20.83
CA LEU A 257 9.36 19.29 21.58
C LEU A 257 10.74 19.93 21.76
N GLY A 258 10.76 21.25 21.97
CA GLY A 258 11.99 22.01 22.20
C GLY A 258 13.01 21.86 21.07
N SER A 259 14.28 21.68 21.44
CA SER A 259 15.40 21.54 20.50
C SER A 259 15.38 20.24 19.70
N ALA A 260 14.56 19.25 20.10
CA ALA A 260 14.42 17.99 19.37
C ALA A 260 13.61 18.15 18.07
N ARG A 261 12.82 19.23 17.95
CA ARG A 261 11.97 19.47 16.79
C ARG A 261 12.81 19.70 15.52
N GLY A 262 12.65 18.82 14.52
CA GLY A 262 13.36 18.90 13.24
C GLY A 262 14.82 18.44 13.30
N SER A 263 15.32 18.01 14.46
CA SER A 263 16.67 17.46 14.60
C SER A 263 16.72 16.04 14.05
N THR A 264 17.68 15.77 13.14
CA THR A 264 17.81 14.45 12.51
C THR A 264 18.08 13.34 13.52
N ASN A 265 18.91 13.59 14.54
CA ASN A 265 19.23 12.58 15.53
C ASN A 265 18.02 12.23 16.39
N ASP A 266 17.23 13.25 16.73
CA ASP A 266 16.02 13.10 17.52
C ASP A 266 14.89 12.44 16.73
N ILE A 267 14.80 12.70 15.42
CA ILE A 267 13.90 12.01 14.48
C ILE A 267 14.26 10.52 14.41
N LYS A 268 15.54 10.17 14.21
CA LYS A 268 16.01 8.77 14.18
C LYS A 268 15.72 8.05 15.49
N TYR A 269 16.00 8.71 16.62
CA TYR A 269 15.71 8.18 17.94
C TYR A 269 14.22 7.88 18.13
N PHE A 270 13.34 8.82 17.75
CA PHE A 270 11.90 8.63 17.88
C PHE A 270 11.38 7.50 16.99
N ILE A 271 11.90 7.37 15.76
CA ILE A 271 11.59 6.24 14.86
C ILE A 271 11.94 4.92 15.54
N GLN A 272 13.19 4.79 16.00
CA GLN A 272 13.69 3.56 16.63
C GLN A 272 12.85 3.16 17.85
N LYS A 273 12.53 4.11 18.74
CA LYS A 273 11.73 3.84 19.94
C LYS A 273 10.29 3.48 19.61
N SER A 274 9.70 4.14 18.60
CA SER A 274 8.34 3.83 18.14
C SER A 274 8.26 2.42 17.56
N GLU A 275 9.23 2.03 16.73
CA GLU A 275 9.30 0.67 16.18
C GLU A 275 9.50 -0.38 17.25
N ALA A 276 10.37 -0.12 18.24
CA ALA A 276 10.54 -1.00 19.38
C ALA A 276 9.27 -1.16 20.23
N ALA A 277 8.38 -0.16 20.23
CA ALA A 277 7.06 -0.21 20.85
C ALA A 277 5.98 -0.86 19.94
N GLY A 278 6.36 -1.42 18.80
CA GLY A 278 5.44 -2.05 17.85
C GLY A 278 4.58 -1.05 17.08
N LEU A 279 5.02 0.19 16.94
CA LEU A 279 4.36 1.24 16.15
C LEU A 279 5.05 1.39 14.80
N ARG A 280 4.30 1.90 13.82
CA ARG A 280 4.86 2.30 12.53
C ARG A 280 4.93 3.83 12.46
N PRO A 281 6.09 4.46 12.75
CA PRO A 281 6.25 5.91 12.61
C PRO A 281 6.55 6.28 11.16
N VAL A 282 6.00 7.41 10.70
CA VAL A 282 6.36 8.05 9.44
C VAL A 282 6.55 9.55 9.71
N TYR A 283 7.69 10.10 9.30
CA TYR A 283 7.98 11.52 9.41
C TYR A 283 7.53 12.25 8.14
N GLU A 284 6.64 13.22 8.28
CA GLU A 284 6.10 14.00 7.18
C GLU A 284 6.85 15.34 7.04
N VAL A 285 7.32 15.63 5.83
CA VAL A 285 8.00 16.88 5.50
C VAL A 285 7.34 17.62 4.35
N GLN A 286 7.56 18.94 4.27
CA GLN A 286 6.88 19.81 3.31
C GLN A 286 7.31 19.60 1.86
N ASN A 287 8.57 19.24 1.63
CA ASN A 287 9.17 19.16 0.29
C ASN A 287 10.29 18.12 0.23
N ASP A 288 10.61 17.71 -1.00
CA ASP A 288 11.63 16.69 -1.26
C ASP A 288 13.04 17.15 -0.89
N VAL A 289 13.32 18.46 -0.92
CA VAL A 289 14.63 18.99 -0.49
C VAL A 289 14.90 18.63 0.96
N ARG A 290 13.90 18.82 1.83
CA ARG A 290 13.98 18.46 3.24
C ARG A 290 14.06 16.96 3.44
N LYS A 291 13.28 16.19 2.68
CA LYS A 291 13.34 14.72 2.70
C LYS A 291 14.75 14.24 2.39
N ASP A 292 15.35 14.73 1.31
CA ASP A 292 16.70 14.37 0.87
C ASP A 292 17.77 14.73 1.91
N GLN A 293 17.63 15.85 2.60
CA GLN A 293 18.52 16.22 3.71
C GLN A 293 18.46 15.18 4.83
N LEU A 294 17.27 14.73 5.21
CA LEU A 294 17.08 13.72 6.25
C LEU A 294 17.63 12.35 5.83
N LEU A 295 17.41 11.96 4.57
CA LEU A 295 17.97 10.73 4.00
C LEU A 295 19.51 10.75 4.02
N LYS A 296 20.12 11.85 3.56
CA LYS A 296 21.59 12.03 3.59
C LYS A 296 22.15 12.02 5.02
N ALA A 297 21.34 12.46 5.99
CA ALA A 297 21.70 12.46 7.41
C ALA A 297 21.37 11.12 8.13
N GLY A 298 20.92 10.10 7.37
CA GLY A 298 20.77 8.72 7.81
C GLY A 298 19.39 8.34 8.35
N VAL A 299 18.34 9.12 8.06
CA VAL A 299 16.96 8.70 8.35
C VAL A 299 16.55 7.59 7.37
N PRO A 300 15.94 6.48 7.81
CA PRO A 300 15.54 5.39 6.91
C PRO A 300 14.55 5.85 5.84
N SER A 301 14.76 5.42 4.58
CA SER A 301 13.97 5.88 3.42
C SER A 301 12.48 5.54 3.51
N GLY A 302 12.13 4.40 4.11
CA GLY A 302 10.74 4.01 4.36
C GLY A 302 10.05 4.74 5.52
N LYS A 303 10.72 5.70 6.16
CA LYS A 303 10.25 6.40 7.37
C LYS A 303 10.10 7.91 7.20
N VAL A 304 10.33 8.43 6.00
CA VAL A 304 10.14 9.85 5.69
C VAL A 304 9.42 10.02 4.36
N ILE A 305 8.36 10.83 4.36
CA ILE A 305 7.56 11.12 3.16
C ILE A 305 7.37 12.62 2.98
N THR A 306 7.15 13.03 1.74
CA THR A 306 6.80 14.41 1.40
C THR A 306 5.29 14.54 1.31
N VAL A 307 4.72 15.46 2.07
CA VAL A 307 3.29 15.79 2.03
C VAL A 307 3.16 17.28 1.67
N PRO A 308 2.92 17.61 0.40
CA PRO A 308 2.78 18.99 -0.03
C PRO A 308 1.62 19.68 0.71
N GLY A 309 1.89 20.86 1.28
CA GLY A 309 0.88 21.68 1.94
C GLY A 309 0.70 21.46 3.44
N ILE A 310 1.56 20.66 4.10
CA ILE A 310 1.57 20.60 5.57
C ILE A 310 2.15 21.89 6.17
N ASN A 311 1.55 22.37 7.26
CA ASN A 311 1.98 23.61 7.91
C ASN A 311 3.29 23.47 8.69
N ALA A 312 3.64 22.26 9.12
CA ALA A 312 4.88 21.95 9.81
C ALA A 312 5.21 20.45 9.70
N GLU A 313 6.50 20.13 9.76
CA GLU A 313 6.98 18.74 9.85
C GLU A 313 6.51 18.11 11.17
N HIS A 314 6.04 16.87 11.11
CA HIS A 314 5.54 16.10 12.24
C HIS A 314 5.61 14.60 11.95
N PHE A 315 5.31 13.77 12.95
CA PHE A 315 5.17 12.33 12.77
C PHE A 315 3.70 11.96 12.62
N SER A 316 3.38 11.08 11.68
CA SER A 316 2.19 10.25 11.73
C SER A 316 2.57 8.86 12.25
N VAL A 317 2.02 8.49 13.39
CA VAL A 317 2.33 7.25 14.11
C VAL A 317 1.13 6.32 13.99
N TYR A 318 1.34 5.19 13.33
CA TYR A 318 0.29 4.22 13.06
C TYR A 318 0.39 3.02 13.99
N LYS A 319 -0.77 2.45 14.32
CA LYS A 319 -0.86 1.11 14.85
C LYS A 319 -0.32 0.12 13.80
N ASN A 320 0.73 -0.62 14.14
CA ASN A 320 1.23 -1.73 13.34
C ASN A 320 0.32 -2.94 13.49
#